data_AF-A0A954LWG1-F1
#
_entry.id   AF-A0A954LWG1-F1
#
_cell.length_a   1.000
_cell.length_b   1.000
_cell.length_c   1.000
_cell.angle_alpha   90.00
_cell.angle_beta   90.00
_cell.angle_gamma   90.00
#
_symmetry.space_group_name_H-M   'P 1'
#
loop_
_entity.id
_entity.type
_entity.pdbx_description
1 polymer ?
#
loop_
_entity_poly.entity_id
_entity_poly.type
_entity_poly.pdbx_seq_one_letter_code
_entity_poly.pdbx_strand_id
1 'polypeptide(L)'
;MTTSDGPTLLTAAQKELYLHALTLGASPTGACGKVGIAAVDVLRTIEHDEQFREQVDRANVMLSQNVAAALYRSAMEGSVSAQTFFLKNKPPPCWQAEDEAELTREYLEELSDEEFVDLCRASGLEPPVDAAPGADSQAVEE
;
A
#
# COMPACT_ATOMS: atom_id res chain seq x y z
N MET A 1 -40.51 -19.77 26.54
CA MET A 1 -40.19 -19.38 25.15
C MET A 1 -38.67 -19.38 25.04
N THR A 2 -38.13 -20.33 24.29
CA THR A 2 -36.70 -20.62 24.19
C THR A 2 -36.03 -19.67 23.20
N THR A 3 -35.21 -18.73 23.66
CA THR A 3 -34.26 -18.02 22.79
C THR A 3 -33.03 -18.91 22.63
N SER A 4 -33.05 -19.71 21.57
CA SER A 4 -31.84 -20.34 21.04
C SER A 4 -31.05 -19.25 20.29
N ASP A 5 -30.29 -18.43 21.01
CA ASP A 5 -29.49 -17.36 20.39
C ASP A 5 -28.10 -17.92 20.03
N GLY A 6 -28.10 -18.79 19.03
CA GLY A 6 -26.86 -19.12 18.32
C GLY A 6 -26.39 -17.87 17.56
N PRO A 7 -25.09 -17.77 17.25
CA PRO A 7 -24.56 -16.65 16.48
C PRO A 7 -25.39 -16.42 15.20
N THR A 8 -26.03 -15.26 15.06
CA THR A 8 -26.75 -14.89 13.84
C THR A 8 -25.72 -14.74 12.72
N LEU A 9 -25.81 -15.62 11.72
CA LEU A 9 -25.02 -15.58 10.49
C LEU A 9 -25.93 -15.17 9.32
N LEU A 10 -25.33 -14.61 8.28
CA LEU A 10 -26.07 -14.27 7.07
C LEU A 10 -26.57 -15.53 6.36
N THR A 11 -27.78 -15.46 5.83
CA THR A 11 -28.30 -16.44 4.87
C THR A 11 -27.57 -16.34 3.52
N ALA A 12 -27.64 -17.38 2.70
CA ALA A 12 -27.03 -17.38 1.36
C ALA A 12 -27.52 -16.20 0.50
N ALA A 13 -28.82 -15.89 0.53
CA ALA A 13 -29.38 -14.76 -0.20
C ALA A 13 -28.83 -13.41 0.30
N GLN A 14 -28.67 -13.23 1.62
CA GLN A 14 -28.08 -12.02 2.17
C GLN A 14 -26.59 -11.87 1.78
N LYS A 15 -25.83 -12.97 1.77
CA LYS A 15 -24.43 -12.97 1.30
C LYS A 15 -24.34 -12.52 -0.15
N GLU A 16 -25.18 -13.08 -1.02
CA GLU A 16 -25.20 -12.73 -2.45
C GLU A 16 -25.56 -11.26 -2.68
N LEU A 17 -26.63 -10.77 -2.04
CA LEU A 17 -27.03 -9.37 -2.14
C LEU A 17 -25.96 -8.41 -1.61
N TYR A 18 -25.29 -8.79 -0.51
CA TYR A 18 -24.20 -8.00 0.06
C TYR A 18 -23.01 -7.93 -0.91
N LEU A 19 -22.56 -9.06 -1.45
CA LEU A 19 -21.48 -9.13 -2.44
C LEU A 19 -21.82 -8.34 -3.71
N HIS A 20 -23.06 -8.47 -4.20
CA HIS A 20 -23.52 -7.71 -5.35
C HIS A 20 -23.49 -6.20 -5.10
N ALA A 21 -23.88 -5.75 -3.91
CA ALA A 21 -23.78 -4.34 -3.56
C ALA A 21 -22.32 -3.84 -3.53
N LEU A 22 -21.39 -4.65 -3.02
CA LEU A 22 -19.95 -4.32 -3.04
C LEU A 22 -19.41 -4.21 -4.46
N THR A 23 -19.70 -5.17 -5.35
CA THR A 23 -19.18 -5.12 -6.73
C THR A 23 -19.69 -3.91 -7.52
N LEU A 24 -20.85 -3.36 -7.14
CA LEU A 24 -21.40 -2.12 -7.66
C LEU A 24 -20.83 -0.83 -7.03
N GLY A 25 -19.81 -0.93 -6.16
CA GLY A 25 -19.17 0.25 -5.57
C GLY A 25 -19.71 0.67 -4.21
N ALA A 26 -20.62 -0.07 -3.59
CA ALA A 26 -21.07 0.27 -2.24
C ALA A 26 -19.94 0.04 -1.23
N SER A 27 -19.82 0.92 -0.23
CA SER A 27 -19.00 0.63 0.95
C SER A 27 -19.62 -0.51 1.77
N PRO A 28 -18.86 -1.20 2.62
CA PRO A 28 -19.41 -2.24 3.52
C PRO A 28 -20.64 -1.77 4.30
N THR A 29 -20.59 -0.57 4.88
CA THR A 29 -21.73 0.05 5.59
C THR A 29 -22.90 0.33 4.65
N GLY A 30 -22.62 0.86 3.45
CA GLY A 30 -23.66 1.12 2.45
C GLY A 30 -24.33 -0.17 1.95
N ALA A 31 -23.56 -1.24 1.77
CA ALA A 31 -24.07 -2.57 1.40
C ALA A 31 -24.96 -3.14 2.51
N CYS A 32 -24.55 -3.05 3.78
CA CYS A 32 -25.38 -3.44 4.93
C CYS A 32 -26.74 -2.72 4.92
N GLY A 33 -26.72 -1.40 4.72
CA GLY A 33 -27.94 -0.58 4.66
C GLY A 33 -28.86 -0.96 3.50
N LYS A 34 -28.31 -1.28 2.32
CA LYS A 34 -29.09 -1.72 1.15
C LYS A 34 -29.76 -3.08 1.34
N VAL A 35 -29.08 -4.01 2.01
CA VAL A 35 -29.59 -5.38 2.22
C VAL A 35 -30.48 -5.48 3.47
N GLY A 36 -30.38 -4.51 4.39
CA GLY A 36 -31.13 -4.51 5.65
C GLY A 36 -30.53 -5.47 6.68
N ILE A 37 -29.20 -5.58 6.72
CA ILE A 37 -28.46 -6.47 7.64
C ILE A 37 -27.54 -5.67 8.57
N ALA A 38 -27.23 -6.22 9.74
CA ALA A 38 -26.30 -5.60 10.67
C ALA A 38 -24.85 -5.92 10.30
N ALA A 39 -23.95 -4.93 10.43
CA ALA A 39 -22.53 -5.12 10.15
C ALA A 39 -21.89 -6.23 11.01
N VAL A 40 -22.35 -6.39 12.26
CA VAL A 40 -21.86 -7.45 13.17
C VAL A 40 -22.15 -8.85 12.64
N ASP A 41 -23.28 -9.06 11.96
CA ASP A 41 -23.62 -10.36 11.38
C ASP A 41 -22.77 -10.66 10.14
N VAL A 42 -22.39 -9.62 9.39
CA VAL A 42 -21.43 -9.74 8.29
C VAL A 42 -20.06 -10.17 8.81
N LEU A 43 -19.54 -9.47 9.82
CA LEU A 43 -18.24 -9.77 10.43
C LEU A 43 -18.21 -11.20 10.98
N ARG A 44 -19.24 -11.58 11.72
CA ARG A 44 -19.37 -12.93 12.26
C ARG A 44 -19.44 -13.99 11.15
N THR A 45 -20.13 -13.68 10.05
CA THR A 45 -20.19 -14.57 8.89
C THR A 45 -18.83 -14.72 8.23
N ILE A 46 -18.03 -13.65 8.11
CA ILE A 46 -16.67 -13.70 7.57
C ILE A 46 -15.74 -14.57 8.45
N GLU A 47 -15.92 -14.55 9.77
CA GLU A 47 -15.15 -15.36 10.71
C GLU A 47 -15.46 -16.86 10.61
N HIS A 48 -16.72 -17.21 10.30
CA HIS A 48 -17.19 -18.60 10.31
C HIS A 48 -17.35 -19.24 8.92
N ASP A 49 -17.32 -18.45 7.85
CA ASP A 49 -17.47 -18.91 6.46
C ASP A 49 -16.29 -18.44 5.60
N GLU A 50 -15.32 -19.34 5.43
CA GLU A 50 -14.12 -19.14 4.62
C GLU A 50 -14.46 -18.76 3.17
N GLN A 51 -15.44 -19.44 2.57
CA GLN A 51 -15.83 -19.20 1.19
C GLN A 51 -16.40 -17.78 1.03
N PHE A 52 -17.22 -17.36 1.99
CA PHE A 52 -17.75 -16.00 1.99
C PHE A 52 -16.65 -14.96 2.19
N ARG A 53 -15.67 -15.21 3.07
CA ARG A 53 -14.50 -14.33 3.24
C ARG A 53 -13.73 -14.15 1.94
N GLU A 54 -13.39 -15.24 1.26
CA GLU A 54 -12.71 -15.16 -0.04
C GLU A 54 -13.50 -14.36 -1.08
N GLN A 55 -14.83 -14.51 -1.10
CA GLN A 55 -15.70 -13.76 -2.00
C GLN A 55 -15.69 -12.25 -1.68
N VAL A 56 -15.72 -11.89 -0.39
CA VAL A 56 -15.60 -10.48 0.05
C VAL A 56 -14.24 -9.91 -0.33
N ASP A 57 -13.15 -10.66 -0.15
CA ASP A 57 -11.81 -10.22 -0.52
C ASP A 57 -11.69 -9.98 -2.03
N ARG A 58 -12.23 -10.88 -2.86
CA ARG A 58 -12.29 -10.68 -4.32
C ARG A 58 -13.11 -9.46 -4.70
N ALA A 59 -14.24 -9.22 -4.02
CA ALA A 59 -15.05 -8.01 -4.25
C ALA A 59 -14.27 -6.73 -3.89
N ASN A 60 -13.49 -6.74 -2.81
CA ASN A 60 -12.63 -5.62 -2.42
C ASN A 60 -11.50 -5.37 -3.43
N VAL A 61 -10.92 -6.42 -4.01
CA VAL A 61 -9.96 -6.27 -5.12
C VAL A 61 -10.62 -5.62 -6.33
N MET A 62 -11.85 -6.02 -6.68
CA MET A 62 -12.58 -5.37 -7.79
C MET A 62 -12.89 -3.90 -7.50
N LEU A 63 -13.23 -3.56 -6.26
CA LEU A 63 -13.47 -2.18 -5.84
C LEU A 63 -12.24 -1.28 -6.06
N SER A 64 -11.04 -1.75 -5.70
CA SER A 64 -9.81 -0.97 -5.91
C SER A 64 -9.53 -0.75 -7.40
N GLN A 65 -9.80 -1.75 -8.24
CA GLN A 65 -9.70 -1.60 -9.70
C GLN A 65 -10.73 -0.61 -10.27
N ASN A 66 -11.95 -0.59 -9.73
CA ASN A 66 -12.97 0.40 -10.12
C ASN A 66 -12.53 1.82 -9.77
N VAL A 67 -11.93 2.02 -8.59
CA VAL A 67 -11.36 3.31 -8.19
C VAL A 67 -10.20 3.69 -9.11
N ALA A 68 -9.28 2.76 -9.42
CA ALA A 68 -8.19 3.02 -10.35
C ALA A 68 -8.69 3.44 -11.74
N ALA A 69 -9.71 2.76 -12.26
CA ALA A 69 -10.34 3.12 -13.54
C ALA A 69 -11.03 4.50 -13.49
N ALA A 70 -11.73 4.81 -12.40
CA ALA A 70 -12.37 6.12 -12.23
C ALA A 70 -11.35 7.25 -12.10
N LEU A 71 -10.26 7.03 -11.36
CA LEU A 71 -9.14 7.94 -11.23
C LEU A 71 -8.50 8.22 -12.59
N TYR A 72 -8.23 7.17 -13.38
CA TYR A 72 -7.68 7.32 -14.73
C TYR A 72 -8.61 8.15 -15.63
N ARG A 73 -9.92 7.85 -15.64
CA ARG A 73 -10.89 8.67 -16.40
C ARG A 73 -10.87 10.13 -15.97
N SER A 74 -10.91 10.40 -14.67
CA SER A 74 -10.85 11.76 -14.14
C SER A 74 -9.56 12.48 -14.55
N ALA A 75 -8.43 11.79 -14.58
CA ALA A 75 -7.17 12.33 -15.07
C ALA A 75 -7.24 12.68 -16.56
N MET A 76 -7.83 11.82 -17.39
CA MET A 76 -8.04 12.07 -18.83
C MET A 76 -9.02 13.22 -19.10
N GLU A 77 -10.00 13.43 -18.21
CA GLU A 77 -10.96 14.54 -18.28
C GLU A 77 -10.38 15.89 -17.83
N GLY A 78 -9.12 15.93 -17.39
CA GLY A 78 -8.43 17.18 -17.06
C GLY A 78 -8.34 17.52 -15.56
N SER A 79 -8.71 16.59 -14.67
CA SER A 79 -8.52 16.80 -13.24
C SER A 79 -7.02 16.79 -12.88
N VAL A 80 -6.47 17.96 -12.57
CA VAL A 80 -5.04 18.14 -12.26
C VAL A 80 -4.60 17.29 -11.07
N SER A 81 -5.44 17.17 -10.04
CA SER A 81 -5.14 16.34 -8.87
C SER A 81 -5.08 14.85 -9.23
N ALA A 82 -6.01 14.37 -10.06
CA ALA A 82 -6.01 12.99 -10.55
C ALA A 82 -4.81 12.70 -11.47
N GLN A 83 -4.48 13.62 -12.38
CA GLN A 83 -3.30 13.53 -13.24
C GLN A 83 -2.01 13.46 -12.41
N THR A 84 -1.87 14.35 -11.43
CA THR A 84 -0.71 14.38 -10.53
C THR A 84 -0.58 13.07 -9.76
N PHE A 85 -1.67 12.57 -9.18
CA PHE A 85 -1.64 11.31 -8.45
C PHE A 85 -1.32 10.12 -9.37
N PHE A 86 -1.93 10.07 -10.56
CA PHE A 86 -1.70 9.01 -11.53
C PHE A 86 -0.23 8.97 -11.99
N LEU A 87 0.33 10.12 -12.40
CA LEU A 87 1.70 10.21 -12.91
C LEU A 87 2.76 9.96 -11.83
N LYS A 88 2.48 10.30 -10.56
CA LYS A 88 3.36 9.93 -9.43
C LYS A 88 3.47 8.42 -9.23
N ASN A 89 2.39 7.68 -9.44
CA ASN A 89 2.37 6.22 -9.23
C ASN A 89 2.67 5.43 -10.50
N LYS A 90 2.50 6.04 -11.68
CA LYS A 90 2.72 5.47 -13.01
C LYS A 90 3.41 6.49 -13.92
N PRO A 91 4.67 6.84 -13.62
CA PRO A 91 5.41 7.78 -14.46
C PRO A 91 5.61 7.17 -15.87
N PRO A 92 5.56 7.99 -16.93
CA PRO A 92 6.01 7.59 -18.25
C PRO A 92 7.41 6.98 -18.23
N PRO A 93 7.74 6.01 -19.09
CA PRO A 93 9.07 5.38 -19.10
C PRO A 93 10.23 6.39 -19.27
N CYS A 94 10.01 7.47 -20.03
CA CYS A 94 11.00 8.52 -20.22
C CYS A 94 11.18 9.48 -19.02
N TRP A 95 10.34 9.36 -17.99
CA TRP A 95 10.47 10.13 -16.73
C TRP A 95 11.32 9.42 -15.69
N GLN A 96 11.75 8.18 -15.96
CA GLN A 96 12.88 7.61 -15.25
C GLN A 96 14.11 8.41 -15.66
N ALA A 97 14.29 9.57 -15.03
CA ALA A 97 15.56 10.25 -15.03
C ALA A 97 16.58 9.25 -14.49
N GLU A 98 17.76 9.23 -15.10
CA GLU A 98 18.92 8.40 -14.77
C GLU A 98 19.50 8.69 -13.36
N ASP A 99 18.70 9.25 -12.46
CA ASP A 99 19.08 9.84 -11.17
C ASP A 99 18.51 9.06 -9.97
N GLU A 100 18.43 7.75 -10.09
CA GLU A 100 18.61 6.86 -8.95
C GLU A 100 19.67 5.85 -9.37
N ALA A 101 20.92 6.32 -9.45
CA ALA A 101 21.98 5.52 -8.84
C ALA A 101 21.54 5.37 -7.39
N GLU A 102 20.73 4.34 -7.15
CA GLU A 102 20.43 3.82 -5.83
C GLU A 102 21.81 3.77 -5.17
N LEU A 103 22.06 4.63 -4.18
CA LEU A 103 23.27 4.58 -3.38
C LEU A 103 23.16 3.28 -2.58
N THR A 104 23.33 2.17 -3.28
CA THR A 104 23.30 0.84 -2.70
C THR A 104 24.45 0.80 -1.73
N ARG A 105 24.27 0.02 -0.67
CA ARG A 105 25.33 -0.18 0.30
C ARG A 105 26.63 -0.66 -0.38
N GLU A 106 26.52 -1.48 -1.42
CA GLU A 106 27.63 -1.95 -2.24
C GLU A 106 28.33 -0.81 -2.98
N TYR A 107 27.59 0.13 -3.58
CA TYR A 107 28.18 1.32 -4.21
C TYR A 107 28.90 2.21 -3.20
N LEU A 108 28.34 2.40 -2.01
CA LEU A 108 28.97 3.17 -0.95
C LEU A 108 30.23 2.50 -0.37
N GLU A 109 30.29 1.17 -0.37
CA GLU A 109 31.44 0.36 0.08
C GLU A 109 32.57 0.32 -0.97
N GLU A 110 32.29 0.63 -2.24
CA GLU A 110 33.27 0.72 -3.32
C GLU A 110 33.89 2.12 -3.50
N LEU A 111 33.29 3.16 -2.90
CA LEU A 111 33.87 4.51 -2.90
C LEU A 111 35.16 4.54 -2.08
N SER A 112 36.18 5.20 -2.61
CA SER A 112 37.35 5.54 -1.78
C SER A 112 36.96 6.55 -0.70
N ASP A 113 37.75 6.60 0.38
CA ASP A 113 37.51 7.53 1.50
C ASP A 113 37.37 8.99 1.04
N GLU A 114 38.13 9.38 0.00
CA GLU A 114 38.08 10.73 -0.59
C GLU A 114 36.77 10.97 -1.35
N GLU A 115 36.34 10.01 -2.17
CA GLU A 115 35.08 10.10 -2.93
C GLU A 115 33.86 10.06 -1.99
N PHE A 116 33.94 9.30 -0.90
CA PHE A 116 32.90 9.24 0.12
C PHE A 116 32.75 10.60 0.85
N VAL A 117 33.87 11.22 1.22
CA VAL A 117 33.88 12.54 1.88
C VAL A 117 33.31 13.62 0.95
N ASP A 118 33.63 13.57 -0.34
CA ASP A 118 33.08 14.52 -1.32
C ASP A 118 31.58 14.30 -1.55
N LEU A 119 31.11 13.05 -1.54
CA LEU A 119 29.68 12.73 -1.60
C LEU A 119 28.91 13.24 -0.36
N CYS A 120 29.47 13.08 0.84
CA CYS A 120 28.88 13.63 2.07
C CYS A 120 28.73 15.15 1.98
N ARG A 121 29.78 15.86 1.56
CA ARG A 121 29.74 17.33 1.38
C ARG A 121 28.71 17.76 0.35
N ALA A 122 28.66 17.09 -0.81
CA ALA A 122 27.69 17.38 -1.87
C ALA A 122 26.24 17.17 -1.39
N SER A 123 26.03 16.22 -0.48
CA SER A 123 24.72 15.91 0.12
C SER A 123 24.39 16.77 1.35
N GLY A 124 25.26 17.71 1.74
CA GLY A 124 25.08 18.57 2.91
C GLY A 124 25.24 17.87 4.26
N LEU A 125 25.86 16.68 4.28
CA LEU A 125 26.18 15.93 5.48
C LEU A 125 27.61 16.26 5.92
N GLU A 126 27.80 16.52 7.21
CA GLU A 126 29.13 16.70 7.78
C GLU A 126 29.84 15.33 7.85
N PRO A 127 30.97 15.13 7.15
CA PRO A 127 31.70 13.88 7.24
C PRO A 127 32.27 13.70 8.66
N PRO A 128 32.33 12.47 9.18
CA PRO A 128 32.92 12.21 10.49
C PRO A 128 34.39 12.66 10.51
N VAL A 129 34.75 13.39 11.58
CA VAL A 129 35.99 14.17 11.71
C VAL A 129 37.28 13.33 11.71
N ASP A 130 37.17 11.99 11.76
CA ASP A 130 38.31 11.07 11.82
C ASP A 130 38.70 10.43 10.47
N ALA A 131 38.07 10.80 9.35
CA ALA A 131 38.51 10.38 8.02
C ALA A 131 39.69 11.26 7.52
N ALA A 132 40.78 11.29 8.28
CA ALA A 132 42.05 11.82 7.81
C ALA A 132 42.90 10.68 7.22
N PRO A 133 43.55 10.86 6.06
CA PRO A 133 44.35 9.80 5.45
C PRO A 133 45.56 9.50 6.35
N GLY A 134 45.57 8.31 6.96
CA GLY A 134 46.74 7.75 7.65
C GLY A 134 46.73 7.75 9.18
N ALA A 135 45.60 7.55 9.85
CA ALA A 135 45.59 7.19 11.28
C ALA A 135 45.78 5.68 11.47
N ASP A 136 47.03 5.24 11.48
CA ASP A 136 47.43 3.92 11.98
C ASP A 136 47.53 3.96 13.53
N SER A 137 47.29 2.81 14.19
CA SER A 137 47.26 2.54 15.66
C SER A 137 45.90 2.72 16.36
N GLN A 138 45.34 1.81 17.14
CA GLN A 138 45.79 0.55 17.75
C GLN A 138 44.54 -0.21 18.21
N ALA A 139 44.47 -1.52 17.96
CA ALA A 139 43.62 -2.43 18.75
C ALA A 139 44.51 -3.10 19.80
N VAL A 140 44.12 -2.86 21.05
CA VAL A 140 44.74 -3.30 22.31
C VAL A 140 44.41 -4.79 22.53
N GLU A 141 45.36 -5.47 23.20
CA GLU A 141 45.43 -6.85 23.69
C GLU A 141 44.12 -7.55 24.09
N GLU A 142 44.04 -8.86 23.79
CA GLU A 142 44.10 -9.95 24.80
C GLU A 142 44.81 -11.19 24.23
#